data_AF-A0A077X3F9-F1
#
_entry.id   AF-A0A077X3F9-F1
#
_cell.length_a   1.000
_cell.length_b   1.000
_cell.length_c   1.000
_cell.angle_alpha   90.00
_cell.angle_beta   90.00
_cell.angle_gamma   90.00
#
_symmetry.space_group_name_H-M   'P 1'
#
loop_
_entity.id
_entity.type
_entity.pdbx_description
1 polymer ?
#
loop_
_entity_poly.entity_id
_entity_poly.type
_entity_poly.pdbx_seq_one_letter_code
_entity_poly.pdbx_strand_id
1 'polypeptide(L)'
;MPNQESKPPTRQQRQQCWKVRDEYFACLDRLNIIDPAVVEKDPQQAKECLDCKKLYEDTCLASWVEYFNKRRVLDVRQKQYLEFSKQQSPK
;
A
#
# COMPACT_ATOMS: atom_id res chain seq x y z
N MET A 1 -18.00 22.78 11.96
CA MET A 1 -18.11 21.37 12.37
C MET A 1 -16.85 20.62 11.94
N PRO A 2 -16.09 20.03 12.86
CA PRO A 2 -15.18 18.94 12.49
C PRO A 2 -15.25 17.81 13.53
N ASN A 3 -16.01 16.74 13.25
CA ASN A 3 -15.94 15.52 14.05
C ASN A 3 -15.02 14.51 13.34
N GLN A 4 -13.72 14.74 13.41
CA GLN A 4 -12.69 13.74 13.15
C GLN A 4 -12.38 13.09 14.49
N GLU A 5 -13.31 12.26 14.94
CA GLU A 5 -13.23 11.61 16.25
C GLU A 5 -12.38 10.35 16.11
N SER A 6 -11.24 10.39 16.79
CA SER A 6 -10.27 9.34 17.06
C SER A 6 -10.88 8.10 17.72
N LYS A 7 -11.84 7.44 17.07
CA LYS A 7 -12.38 6.16 17.51
C LYS A 7 -11.53 5.06 16.88
N PRO A 8 -10.88 4.19 17.67
CA PRO A 8 -10.24 3.01 17.11
C PRO A 8 -11.30 2.22 16.34
N PRO A 9 -10.99 1.74 15.12
CA PRO A 9 -11.94 0.98 14.32
C PRO A 9 -12.45 -0.19 15.16
N THR A 10 -13.78 -0.39 15.16
CA THR A 10 -14.38 -1.52 15.87
C THR A 10 -13.74 -2.82 15.38
N ARG A 11 -13.72 -3.86 16.21
CA ARG A 11 -13.09 -5.15 15.85
C ARG A 11 -13.58 -5.69 14.51
N GLN A 12 -14.86 -5.50 14.18
CA GLN A 12 -15.44 -5.87 12.88
C GLN A 12 -14.87 -5.04 11.72
N GLN A 13 -14.78 -3.71 11.85
CA GLN A 13 -14.19 -2.87 10.81
C GLN A 13 -12.72 -3.19 10.56
N ARG A 14 -11.96 -3.53 11.60
CA ARG A 14 -10.57 -4.03 11.44
C ARG A 14 -10.51 -5.34 10.65
N GLN A 15 -11.41 -6.29 10.92
CA GLN A 15 -11.46 -7.54 10.16
C GLN A 15 -11.78 -7.27 8.69
N GLN A 16 -12.73 -6.38 8.42
CA GLN A 16 -13.09 -6.01 7.06
C GLN A 16 -11.92 -5.33 6.34
N CYS A 17 -11.26 -4.38 7.02
CA CYS A 17 -10.03 -3.74 6.57
C CYS A 17 -8.91 -4.75 6.26
N TRP A 18 -8.72 -5.78 7.09
CA TRP A 18 -7.71 -6.81 6.80
C TRP A 18 -8.07 -7.65 5.59
N LYS A 19 -9.35 -7.98 5.37
CA LYS A 19 -9.79 -8.70 4.17
C LYS A 19 -9.52 -7.89 2.90
N VAL A 20 -9.97 -6.63 2.85
CA VAL A 20 -9.73 -5.76 1.68
C VAL A 20 -8.24 -5.45 1.49
N ARG A 21 -7.46 -5.37 2.58
CA ARG A 21 -5.99 -5.25 2.50
C ARG A 21 -5.37 -6.45 1.81
N ASP A 22 -5.73 -7.66 2.24
CA ASP A 22 -5.16 -8.89 1.71
C ASP A 22 -5.55 -9.09 0.25
N GLU A 23 -6.80 -8.79 -0.12
CA GLU A 23 -7.25 -8.79 -1.51
C GLU A 23 -6.46 -7.78 -2.36
N TYR A 24 -6.32 -6.55 -1.87
CA TYR A 24 -5.54 -5.52 -2.56
C TYR A 24 -4.07 -5.93 -2.70
N PHE A 25 -3.46 -6.47 -1.64
CA PHE A 25 -2.07 -6.91 -1.65
C PHE A 25 -1.84 -8.14 -2.52
N ALA A 26 -2.78 -9.08 -2.56
CA ALA A 26 -2.73 -10.23 -3.46
C ALA A 26 -2.84 -9.79 -4.92
N CYS A 27 -3.65 -8.78 -5.21
CA CYS A 27 -3.75 -8.18 -6.54
C CYS A 27 -2.44 -7.52 -6.96
N LEU A 28 -1.84 -6.71 -6.07
CA LEU A 28 -0.53 -6.10 -6.28
C LEU A 28 0.59 -7.13 -6.47
N ASP A 29 0.59 -8.20 -5.66
CA ASP A 29 1.60 -9.27 -5.72
C ASP A 29 1.55 -10.03 -7.05
N ARG A 30 0.34 -10.33 -7.56
CA ARG A 30 0.17 -10.93 -8.91
C ARG A 30 0.80 -10.09 -10.01
N LEU A 31 0.80 -8.77 -9.86
CA LEU A 31 1.37 -7.83 -10.81
C LEU A 31 2.83 -7.49 -10.53
N ASN A 32 3.42 -8.08 -9.48
CA ASN A 32 4.75 -7.74 -8.97
C ASN A 32 4.91 -6.25 -8.60
N ILE A 33 3.82 -5.59 -8.22
CA ILE A 33 3.81 -4.19 -7.83
C ILE A 33 4.00 -4.10 -6.33
N ILE A 34 5.15 -3.59 -5.89
CA ILE A 34 5.41 -3.41 -4.46
C ILE A 34 4.86 -2.06 -3.97
N ASP A 35 4.87 -1.04 -4.83
CA ASP A 35 4.51 0.32 -4.46
C ASP A 35 3.09 0.68 -4.93
N PRO A 36 2.16 0.97 -4.00
CA PRO A 36 0.78 1.32 -4.35
C PRO A 36 0.65 2.70 -5.01
N ALA A 37 1.70 3.53 -5.03
CA ALA A 37 1.74 4.74 -5.86
C ALA A 37 2.08 4.42 -7.32
N VAL A 38 2.64 3.24 -7.63
CA VAL A 38 2.73 2.75 -9.02
C VAL A 38 1.34 2.50 -9.60
N VAL A 39 0.34 2.15 -8.79
CA VAL A 39 -1.07 2.08 -9.25
C VAL A 39 -1.54 3.43 -9.79
N GLU A 40 -1.02 4.52 -9.24
CA GLU A 40 -1.37 5.89 -9.61
C GLU A 40 -0.48 6.43 -10.74
N LYS A 41 0.81 6.07 -10.74
CA LYS A 41 1.78 6.45 -11.79
C LYS A 41 1.63 5.63 -13.07
N ASP A 42 1.29 4.37 -12.93
CA ASP A 42 1.19 3.38 -14.01
C ASP A 42 -0.10 2.56 -13.88
N PRO A 43 -1.27 3.21 -14.14
CA PRO A 43 -2.57 2.59 -14.00
C PRO A 43 -2.80 1.43 -14.97
N GLN A 44 -1.93 1.23 -15.98
CA GLN A 44 -1.99 0.08 -16.87
C GLN A 44 -1.59 -1.22 -16.17
N GLN A 45 -0.59 -1.19 -15.29
CA GLN A 45 -0.17 -2.40 -14.58
C GLN A 45 -1.20 -2.80 -13.51
N ALA A 46 -1.81 -1.82 -12.82
CA ALA A 46 -2.66 -2.08 -11.66
C ALA A 46 -4.14 -1.70 -11.84
N LYS A 47 -4.63 -1.61 -13.07
CA LYS A 47 -6.00 -1.18 -13.37
C LYS A 47 -7.04 -1.98 -12.57
N GLU A 48 -6.84 -3.29 -12.47
CA GLU A 48 -7.74 -4.20 -11.76
C GLU A 48 -7.66 -4.04 -10.24
N CYS A 49 -6.51 -3.62 -9.73
CA CYS A 49 -6.31 -3.36 -8.30
C CYS A 49 -6.73 -1.94 -7.90
N LEU A 50 -7.12 -1.08 -8.84
CA LEU A 50 -7.47 0.32 -8.60
C LEU A 50 -8.83 0.44 -7.89
N ASP A 51 -9.79 -0.41 -8.27
CA ASP A 51 -11.04 -0.58 -7.53
C ASP A 51 -10.80 -1.16 -6.13
N CYS A 52 -9.91 -2.16 -6.02
CA CYS A 52 -9.51 -2.71 -4.72
C CYS A 52 -8.82 -1.67 -3.84
N LYS A 53 -8.00 -0.77 -4.42
CA LYS A 53 -7.35 0.35 -3.73
C LYS A 53 -8.38 1.31 -3.17
N LYS A 54 -9.36 1.73 -3.98
CA LYS A 54 -10.43 2.62 -3.53
C LYS A 54 -11.24 1.99 -2.40
N LEU A 55 -11.63 0.73 -2.55
CA LEU A 55 -12.35 0.00 -1.51
C LEU A 55 -11.52 -0.15 -0.24
N TYR A 56 -10.22 -0.38 -0.39
CA TYR A 56 -9.26 -0.45 0.70
C TYR A 56 -9.15 0.88 1.45
N GLU A 57 -9.02 2.01 0.75
CA GLU A 57 -8.99 3.36 1.32
C GLU A 57 -10.32 3.80 1.95
N ASP A 58 -11.44 3.33 1.42
CA ASP A 58 -12.78 3.62 1.94
C ASP A 58 -13.11 2.78 3.19
N THR A 59 -12.70 1.50 3.19
CA THR A 59 -13.00 0.56 4.29
C THR A 59 -11.99 0.66 5.43
N CYS A 60 -10.71 0.88 5.14
CA CYS A 60 -9.66 1.05 6.14
C CYS A 60 -9.49 2.50 6.52
N LEU A 61 -8.99 2.75 7.73
CA LEU A 61 -8.54 4.09 8.09
C LEU A 61 -7.37 4.53 7.22
N ALA A 62 -7.43 5.78 6.75
CA ALA A 62 -6.35 6.43 6.01
C ALA A 62 -4.99 6.27 6.71
N SER A 63 -4.92 6.38 8.04
CA SER A 63 -3.67 6.18 8.79
C SER A 63 -3.12 4.76 8.70
N TRP A 64 -3.99 3.75 8.63
CA TRP A 64 -3.57 2.36 8.43
C TRP A 64 -3.06 2.17 7.00
N VAL A 65 -3.81 2.66 6.00
CA VAL A 65 -3.42 2.60 4.59
C VAL A 65 -2.08 3.29 4.36
N GLU A 66 -1.92 4.50 4.88
CA GLU A 66 -0.68 5.27 4.78
C GLU A 66 0.49 4.52 5.43
N TYR A 67 0.29 3.92 6.61
CA TYR A 67 1.32 3.11 7.27
C TYR A 67 1.75 1.91 6.42
N PHE A 68 0.79 1.15 5.87
CA PHE A 68 1.09 0.00 5.02
C PHE A 68 1.77 0.39 3.72
N ASN A 69 1.27 1.43 3.06
CA ASN A 69 1.87 1.97 1.84
C ASN A 69 3.31 2.41 2.12
N LYS A 70 3.53 3.21 3.16
CA LYS A 70 4.85 3.70 3.56
C LYS A 70 5.80 2.56 3.91
N ARG A 71 5.34 1.51 4.58
CA ARG A 71 6.16 0.34 4.91
C ARG A 71 6.62 -0.43 3.66
N ARG A 72 5.75 -0.57 2.66
CA ARG A 72 6.09 -1.15 1.35
C ARG A 72 7.10 -0.28 0.60
N VAL A 73 6.87 1.04 0.53
CA VAL A 73 7.79 1.99 -0.13
C VAL A 73 9.16 2.00 0.53
N LEU A 74 9.21 1.98 1.87
CA LEU A 74 10.47 1.97 2.62
C LEU A 74 11.29 0.73 2.31
N ASP A 75 10.66 -0.45 2.21
CA ASP A 75 11.35 -1.70 1.85
C ASP A 75 11.96 -1.61 0.44
N VAL A 76 11.20 -1.08 -0.52
CA VAL A 76 11.69 -0.85 -1.89
C VAL A 76 12.82 0.17 -1.90
N ARG A 77 12.65 1.30 -1.23
CA ARG A 77 13.67 2.36 -1.17
C ARG A 77 14.96 1.84 -0.53
N GLN A 78 14.84 1.01 0.51
CA GLN A 78 15.97 0.35 1.14
C GLN A 78 16.66 -0.62 0.16
N LYS A 79 15.89 -1.44 -0.57
CA LYS A 79 16.45 -2.31 -1.62
C LYS A 79 17.13 -1.51 -2.73
N GLN A 80 16.51 -0.44 -3.23
CA GLN A 80 17.10 0.43 -4.24
C GLN A 80 18.39 1.08 -3.75
N TYR A 81 18.42 1.54 -2.49
CA TYR A 81 19.64 2.10 -1.90
C TYR A 81 20.76 1.05 -1.78
N LEU A 82 20.44 -0.17 -1.34
CA LEU A 82 21.39 -1.28 -1.32
C LEU A 82 21.91 -1.65 -2.71
N GLU A 83 21.03 -1.74 -3.71
CA GLU A 83 21.40 -2.05 -5.09
C GLU A 83 22.25 -0.92 -5.71
N PHE A 84 21.92 0.34 -5.44
CA PHE A 84 22.72 1.49 -5.87
C PHE A 84 24.09 1.52 -5.17
N SER A 85 24.15 1.16 -3.89
CA SER A 85 25.41 1.05 -3.14
C SER A 85 26.27 -0.13 -3.61
N LYS A 86 25.68 -1.23 -4.10
CA LYS A 86 26.41 -2.32 -4.76
C LYS A 86 26.93 -1.90 -6.15
N GLN A 87 26.15 -1.13 -6.91
CA GLN A 87 26.57 -0.61 -8.21
C GLN A 87 27.67 0.45 -8.10
N GLN A 88 27.71 1.21 -6.99
CA GLN A 88 28.77 2.17 -6.68
C GLN A 88 30.01 1.56 -6.01
N SER A 89 30.28 0.26 -6.18
CA SER A 89 31.60 -0.30 -5.88
C SER A 89 32.39 -0.38 -7.18
N PRO A 90 33.01 0.72 -7.66
CA PRO A 90 34.02 0.63 -8.71
C PRO A 90 35.19 -0.19 -8.13
N LYS A 91 35.50 -1.29 -8.81
CA LYS A 91 36.79 -1.95 -8.67
C LYS A 91 37.89 -1.07 -9.25
#